data_AF-A0A6F8XJC6-F1
#
_entry.id   AF-A0A6F8XJC6-F1
#
_cell.length_a   1.000
_cell.length_b   1.000
_cell.length_c   1.000
_cell.angle_alpha   90.00
_cell.angle_beta   90.00
_cell.angle_gamma   90.00
#
_symmetry.space_group_name_H-M   'P 1'
#
loop_
_entity.id
_entity.type
_entity.pdbx_description
1 polymer ?
#
loop_
_entity_poly.entity_id
_entity_poly.type
_entity_poly.pdbx_seq_one_letter_code
_entity_poly.pdbx_strand_id
1 'polypeptide(L)'
;MRGLERRFPSGVPDDRRAQAEYELDVILKMGFPGYFLVTADLVAYAKREGIRVGPGRGSAAGALIAYALGITELDPMAHGLLFERFLNPDRISMPDIDMDFDERRRGDMIRYATEKYGEERVAQIITYGTIKAKAAIKDAARVLGYPFAMGDKITKAMPPAVMGKDIPLGGIFDSSHPRYPRPSSSASSTTATPRCRRSSTPPRGSKASSGSGACTRPA
;
A
#
# COMPACT_ATOMS: atom_id res chain seq x y z
N MET A 1 30.80 -7.39 -2.02
CA MET A 1 31.63 -8.40 -1.33
C MET A 1 31.71 -8.19 0.19
N ARG A 2 32.20 -7.06 0.73
CA ARG A 2 32.24 -6.79 2.20
C ARG A 2 30.95 -7.13 2.97
N GLY A 3 29.79 -6.90 2.37
CA GLY A 3 28.49 -7.26 2.97
C GLY A 3 28.30 -8.76 3.17
N LEU A 4 28.71 -9.59 2.20
CA LEU A 4 28.67 -11.05 2.29
C LEU A 4 29.67 -11.56 3.32
N GLU A 5 30.88 -11.03 3.34
CA GLU A 5 31.90 -11.39 4.34
C GLU A 5 31.41 -11.15 5.77
N ARG A 6 30.68 -10.05 5.99
CA ARG A 6 30.02 -9.77 7.28
C ARG A 6 28.92 -10.78 7.62
N ARG A 7 28.16 -11.25 6.63
CA ARG A 7 27.07 -12.22 6.82
C ARG A 7 27.59 -13.65 7.00
N PHE A 8 28.75 -13.97 6.43
CA PHE A 8 29.39 -15.28 6.45
C PHE A 8 30.82 -15.17 7.01
N PRO A 9 30.99 -14.99 8.33
CA PRO A 9 32.30 -14.75 8.94
C PRO A 9 33.25 -15.96 8.84
N SER A 10 32.72 -17.16 8.66
CA SER A 10 33.50 -18.39 8.45
C SER A 10 33.92 -18.62 6.99
N GLY A 11 33.67 -17.65 6.12
CA GLY A 11 33.90 -17.75 4.67
C GLY A 11 32.60 -17.75 3.89
N VAL A 12 32.56 -17.00 2.79
CA VAL A 12 31.40 -16.93 1.89
C VAL A 12 31.37 -18.19 1.03
N PRO A 13 30.31 -19.02 1.09
CA PRO A 13 30.18 -20.19 0.24
C PRO A 13 30.19 -19.85 -1.25
N ASP A 14 30.71 -20.75 -2.09
CA ASP A 14 30.89 -20.50 -3.53
C ASP A 14 29.58 -20.29 -4.27
N ASP A 15 28.53 -20.99 -3.88
CA ASP A 15 27.18 -20.81 -4.44
C ASP A 15 26.61 -19.43 -4.12
N ARG A 16 26.80 -18.92 -2.89
CA ARG A 16 26.41 -17.56 -2.50
C ARG A 16 27.23 -16.51 -3.25
N ARG A 17 28.51 -16.76 -3.46
CA ARG A 17 29.38 -15.88 -4.24
C ARG A 17 28.89 -15.78 -5.69
N ALA A 18 28.67 -16.92 -6.34
CA ALA A 18 28.17 -16.98 -7.71
C ALA A 18 26.80 -16.31 -7.86
N GLN A 19 25.87 -16.57 -6.93
CA GLN A 19 24.57 -15.91 -6.91
C GLN A 19 24.69 -14.40 -6.77
N ALA A 20 25.52 -13.90 -5.85
CA ALA A 20 25.71 -12.48 -5.65
C ALA A 20 26.35 -11.78 -6.87
N GLU A 21 27.27 -12.45 -7.56
CA GLU A 21 27.88 -11.93 -8.79
C GLU A 21 26.84 -11.83 -9.93
N TYR A 22 25.99 -12.85 -10.07
CA TYR A 22 24.86 -12.83 -11.01
C TYR A 22 23.88 -11.69 -10.70
N GLU A 23 23.40 -11.59 -9.46
CA GLU A 23 22.47 -10.54 -9.05
C GLU A 23 23.06 -9.14 -9.24
N LEU A 24 24.34 -8.96 -8.90
CA LEU A 24 25.04 -7.68 -9.08
C LEU A 24 25.11 -7.28 -10.56
N ASP A 25 25.45 -8.22 -11.45
CA ASP A 25 25.47 -7.97 -12.90
C ASP A 25 24.09 -7.56 -13.42
N VAL A 26 23.02 -8.23 -13.00
CA VAL A 26 21.65 -7.87 -13.36
C VAL A 26 21.28 -6.47 -12.85
N ILE A 27 21.56 -6.16 -11.58
CA ILE A 27 21.27 -4.84 -10.97
C ILE A 27 22.01 -3.72 -11.69
N LEU A 28 23.27 -3.95 -12.07
CA LEU A 28 24.08 -2.98 -12.81
C LEU A 28 23.56 -2.76 -14.23
N LYS A 29 23.25 -3.85 -14.95
CA LYS A 29 22.68 -3.79 -16.32
C LYS A 29 21.35 -3.06 -16.35
N MET A 30 20.51 -3.25 -15.34
CA MET A 30 19.19 -2.60 -15.26
C MET A 30 19.24 -1.17 -14.71
N GLY A 31 20.40 -0.71 -14.23
CA GLY A 31 20.57 0.68 -13.78
C GLY A 31 20.00 0.99 -12.40
N PHE A 32 19.89 -0.01 -11.51
CA PHE A 32 19.36 0.17 -10.14
C PHE A 32 20.40 0.20 -9.00
N PRO A 33 21.73 0.35 -9.18
CA PRO A 33 22.65 0.29 -8.04
C PRO A 33 22.40 1.43 -7.04
N GLY A 34 22.06 2.63 -7.52
CA GLY A 34 21.76 3.78 -6.66
C GLY A 34 20.56 3.53 -5.74
N TYR A 35 19.53 2.85 -6.24
CA TYR A 35 18.34 2.53 -5.45
C TYR A 35 18.67 1.59 -4.28
N PHE A 36 19.43 0.53 -4.54
CA PHE A 36 19.91 -0.37 -3.47
C PHE A 36 20.78 0.34 -2.44
N LEU A 37 21.65 1.25 -2.87
CA LEU A 37 22.52 2.00 -1.96
C LEU A 37 21.73 2.96 -1.07
N VAL A 38 20.74 3.67 -1.61
CA VAL A 38 19.84 4.55 -0.83
C VAL A 38 19.05 3.73 0.20
N THR A 39 18.46 2.61 -0.22
CA THR A 39 17.72 1.74 0.69
C THR A 39 18.61 1.15 1.78
N ALA A 40 19.80 0.65 1.42
CA ALA A 40 20.77 0.11 2.38
C ALA A 40 21.20 1.16 3.40
N ASP A 41 21.38 2.41 2.96
CA ASP A 41 21.75 3.52 3.83
C ASP A 41 20.66 3.85 4.87
N LEU A 42 19.40 3.96 4.43
CA LEU A 42 18.27 4.19 5.32
C LEU A 42 18.13 3.07 6.37
N VAL A 43 18.29 1.82 5.96
CA VAL A 43 18.25 0.67 6.88
C VAL A 43 19.45 0.67 7.83
N ALA A 44 20.64 1.02 7.35
CA ALA A 44 21.84 1.12 8.19
C ALA A 44 21.73 2.24 9.23
N TYR A 45 21.17 3.40 8.85
CA TYR A 45 20.85 4.48 9.79
C TYR A 45 19.88 4.00 10.87
N ALA A 46 18.76 3.38 10.47
CA ALA A 46 17.76 2.88 11.41
C ALA A 46 18.38 1.94 12.45
N LYS A 47 19.20 0.98 12.00
CA LYS A 47 19.88 0.03 12.89
C LYS A 47 20.87 0.70 13.84
N ARG A 48 21.62 1.70 13.37
CA ARG A 48 22.58 2.44 14.20
C ARG A 48 21.89 3.25 15.31
N GLU A 49 20.74 3.85 15.01
CA GLU A 49 19.94 4.65 15.96
C GLU A 49 18.98 3.82 16.83
N GLY A 50 19.13 2.49 16.81
CA GLY A 50 18.29 1.56 17.57
C GLY A 50 16.82 1.55 17.13
N ILE A 51 16.51 1.99 15.91
CA ILE A 51 15.18 1.91 15.31
C ILE A 51 14.99 0.47 14.80
N ARG A 52 13.96 -0.22 15.29
CA ARG A 52 13.65 -1.57 14.82
C ARG A 52 13.25 -1.53 13.35
N VAL A 53 13.88 -2.40 12.57
CA VAL A 53 13.59 -2.62 11.15
C VAL A 53 13.01 -4.03 11.03
N GLY A 54 12.00 -4.18 10.17
CA GLY A 54 11.48 -5.51 9.82
C GLY A 54 12.55 -6.38 9.15
N PRO A 55 12.36 -7.72 9.11
CA PRO A 55 13.32 -8.63 8.47
C PRO A 55 13.43 -8.47 6.94
N GLY A 56 12.63 -7.60 6.34
CA GLY A 56 12.42 -7.45 4.91
C GLY A 56 11.06 -7.99 4.49
N ARG A 57 10.38 -7.30 3.57
CA ARG A 57 9.07 -7.71 3.05
C ARG A 57 9.07 -7.75 1.53
N GLY A 58 8.01 -8.36 0.99
CA GLY A 58 7.80 -8.40 -0.45
C GLY A 58 8.82 -9.29 -1.16
N SER A 59 9.07 -8.99 -2.43
CA SER A 59 9.98 -9.78 -3.26
C SER A 59 11.45 -9.51 -2.95
N ALA A 60 11.80 -8.37 -2.36
CA ALA A 60 13.19 -8.01 -2.01
C ALA A 60 13.88 -9.04 -1.10
N ALA A 61 13.11 -9.82 -0.32
CA ALA A 61 13.62 -10.94 0.48
C ALA A 61 14.29 -12.05 -0.35
N GLY A 62 13.99 -12.14 -1.66
CA GLY A 62 14.60 -13.10 -2.59
C GLY A 62 15.97 -12.69 -3.14
N ALA A 63 16.45 -11.48 -2.84
CA ALA A 63 17.74 -10.99 -3.34
C ALA A 63 18.86 -11.18 -2.31
N LEU A 64 19.89 -11.94 -2.68
CA LEU A 64 21.08 -12.13 -1.85
C LEU A 64 21.86 -10.82 -1.69
N ILE A 65 21.84 -9.94 -2.69
CA ILE A 65 22.42 -8.59 -2.58
C ILE A 65 21.71 -7.76 -1.52
N ALA A 66 20.39 -7.88 -1.38
CA ALA A 66 19.64 -7.19 -0.32
C ALA A 66 20.05 -7.71 1.07
N TYR A 67 20.24 -9.02 1.21
CA TYR A 67 20.75 -9.64 2.44
C TYR A 67 22.17 -9.17 2.77
N ALA A 68 23.06 -9.17 1.76
CA ALA A 68 24.45 -8.73 1.90
C ALA A 68 24.56 -7.25 2.31
N LEU A 69 23.72 -6.38 1.75
CA LEU A 69 23.67 -4.96 2.10
C LEU A 69 23.02 -4.69 3.47
N GLY A 70 22.35 -5.69 4.04
CA GLY A 70 21.65 -5.55 5.31
C GLY A 70 20.26 -4.93 5.17
N ILE A 71 19.70 -4.89 3.97
CA ILE A 71 18.32 -4.47 3.71
C ILE A 71 17.35 -5.52 4.26
N THR A 72 17.65 -6.80 4.02
CA THR A 72 16.90 -7.95 4.53
C THR A 72 17.77 -8.73 5.54
N GLU A 73 17.13 -9.48 6.43
CA GLU A 73 17.79 -10.26 7.49
C GLU A 73 17.83 -11.77 7.24
N LEU A 74 17.34 -12.21 6.08
CA LEU A 74 17.19 -13.63 5.74
C LEU A 74 18.06 -14.00 4.53
N ASP A 75 18.77 -15.12 4.61
CA ASP A 75 19.51 -15.69 3.46
C ASP A 75 18.51 -16.33 2.48
N PRO A 76 18.26 -15.75 1.29
CA PRO A 76 17.26 -16.26 0.37
C PRO A 76 17.55 -17.69 -0.10
N MET A 77 18.83 -18.04 -0.25
CA MET A 77 19.22 -19.35 -0.75
C MET A 77 18.95 -20.46 0.26
N ALA A 78 19.08 -20.17 1.56
CA ALA A 78 18.72 -21.13 2.62
C ALA A 78 17.22 -21.45 2.64
N HIS A 79 16.39 -20.57 2.08
CA HIS A 79 14.94 -20.69 2.07
C HIS A 79 14.35 -20.95 0.67
N GLY A 80 15.18 -21.17 -0.35
CA GLY A 80 14.73 -21.41 -1.73
C GLY A 80 13.99 -20.23 -2.34
N LEU A 81 14.29 -18.99 -1.92
CA LEU A 81 13.70 -17.79 -2.49
C LEU A 81 14.42 -17.42 -3.79
N LEU A 82 13.64 -16.99 -4.79
CA LEU A 82 14.11 -16.70 -6.14
C LEU A 82 14.32 -15.21 -6.36
N PHE A 83 15.48 -14.83 -6.89
CA PHE A 83 15.81 -13.45 -7.22
C PHE A 83 14.93 -12.90 -8.35
N GLU A 84 14.58 -13.72 -9.33
CA GLU A 84 13.84 -13.32 -10.53
C GLU A 84 12.40 -12.92 -10.23
N ARG A 85 11.86 -13.36 -9.07
CA ARG A 85 10.57 -12.87 -8.55
C ARG A 85 10.66 -11.40 -8.13
N PHE A 86 11.85 -10.95 -7.73
CA PHE A 86 12.14 -9.56 -7.39
C PHE A 86 12.53 -8.76 -8.62
N LEU A 87 13.54 -9.22 -9.36
CA LEU A 87 14.07 -8.52 -10.51
C LEU A 87 14.32 -9.52 -11.65
N ASN A 88 13.45 -9.46 -12.66
CA ASN A 88 13.54 -10.36 -13.81
C ASN A 88 14.36 -9.70 -14.94
N PRO A 89 15.47 -10.30 -15.40
CA PRO A 89 16.29 -9.72 -16.48
C PRO A 89 15.55 -9.61 -17.82
N ASP A 90 14.57 -10.49 -18.09
CA ASP A 90 13.78 -10.48 -19.33
C ASP A 90 12.64 -9.46 -19.29
N ARG A 91 12.36 -8.90 -18.10
CA ARG A 91 11.27 -7.93 -17.89
C ARG A 91 11.74 -6.77 -17.03
N ILE A 92 12.17 -5.70 -17.70
CA ILE A 92 12.53 -4.46 -17.02
C ILE A 92 11.29 -3.84 -16.39
N SER A 93 11.14 -4.04 -15.09
CA SER A 93 10.20 -3.32 -14.24
C SER A 93 10.95 -2.69 -13.08
N MET A 94 10.45 -1.53 -12.62
CA MET A 94 11.01 -0.87 -11.46
C MET A 94 10.92 -1.81 -10.24
N PRO A 95 12.04 -2.07 -9.54
CA PRO A 95 12.00 -2.85 -8.32
C PRO A 95 11.27 -2.07 -7.23
N ASP A 96 10.48 -2.79 -6.42
CA ASP A 96 9.79 -2.23 -5.26
C ASP A 96 10.40 -2.83 -3.99
N ILE A 97 11.23 -2.04 -3.31
CA ILE A 97 11.84 -2.42 -2.03
C ILE A 97 11.12 -1.64 -0.91
N ASP A 98 10.13 -2.29 -0.33
CA ASP A 98 9.45 -1.77 0.84
C ASP A 98 10.29 -1.98 2.12
N MET A 99 10.39 -0.93 2.92
CA MET A 99 11.04 -0.96 4.23
C MET A 99 10.02 -0.75 5.35
N ASP A 100 10.02 -1.63 6.35
CA ASP A 100 9.20 -1.47 7.55
C ASP A 100 10.06 -0.97 8.72
N PHE A 101 9.65 0.14 9.33
CA PHE A 101 10.28 0.74 10.50
C PHE A 101 9.29 0.84 11.67
N ASP A 102 9.78 0.96 12.90
CA ASP A 102 8.93 1.29 14.06
C ASP A 102 8.18 2.60 13.82
N GLU A 103 6.84 2.53 13.81
CA GLU A 103 5.96 3.67 13.51
C GLU A 103 6.24 4.87 14.42
N ARG A 104 6.58 4.62 15.69
CA ARG A 104 6.89 5.67 16.68
C ARG A 104 8.13 6.48 16.33
N ARG A 105 9.02 5.90 15.52
CA ARG A 105 10.29 6.51 15.08
C ARG A 105 10.24 6.92 13.60
N ARG A 106 9.07 6.87 12.95
CA ARG A 106 8.91 7.28 11.53
C ARG A 106 9.41 8.70 11.28
N GLY A 107 9.17 9.63 12.21
CA GLY A 107 9.63 11.02 12.10
C GLY A 107 11.15 11.15 12.01
N ASP A 108 11.91 10.28 12.69
CA ASP A 108 13.37 10.29 12.67
C ASP A 108 13.91 9.83 11.31
N MET A 109 13.29 8.80 10.73
CA MET A 109 13.63 8.33 9.39
C MET A 109 13.38 9.40 8.32
N ILE A 110 12.24 10.10 8.42
CA ILE A 110 11.92 11.21 7.51
C ILE A 110 12.95 12.32 7.66
N ARG A 111 13.23 12.75 8.90
CA ARG A 111 14.23 13.79 9.16
C ARG A 111 15.60 13.42 8.60
N TYR A 112 16.06 12.19 8.85
CA TYR A 112 17.32 11.71 8.28
C TYR A 112 17.35 11.74 6.76
N ALA A 113 16.29 11.24 6.11
CA ALA A 113 16.20 11.26 4.65
C ALA A 113 16.21 12.70 4.10
N THR A 114 15.45 13.61 4.72
CA THR A 114 15.40 15.03 4.36
C THR A 114 16.76 15.71 4.52
N GLU A 115 17.42 15.55 5.67
CA GLU A 115 18.73 16.15 5.94
C GLU A 115 19.82 15.62 4.99
N LYS A 116 19.77 14.32 4.68
CA LYS A 116 20.79 13.67 3.85
C LYS A 116 20.62 13.90 2.36
N TYR A 117 19.38 13.86 1.86
CA TYR A 117 19.09 13.89 0.43
C TYR A 117 18.59 15.25 -0.07
N GLY A 118 18.36 16.21 0.83
CA GLY A 118 17.92 17.56 0.51
C GLY A 118 16.42 17.74 0.72
N GLU A 119 16.07 18.85 1.36
CA GLU A 119 14.68 19.20 1.67
C GLU A 119 13.83 19.36 0.41
N GLU A 120 14.43 19.86 -0.68
CA GLU A 120 13.78 20.04 -1.97
C GLU A 120 13.54 18.74 -2.75
N ARG A 121 14.10 17.62 -2.28
CA ARG A 121 14.07 16.31 -2.98
C ARG A 121 13.30 15.23 -2.22
N VAL A 122 12.87 15.51 -1.00
CA VAL A 122 12.16 14.56 -0.14
C VAL A 122 10.78 15.11 0.21
N ALA A 123 9.74 14.39 -0.20
CA ALA A 123 8.36 14.75 0.08
C ALA A 123 7.56 13.53 0.53
N GLN A 124 6.50 13.77 1.30
CA GLN A 124 5.53 12.75 1.69
C GLN A 124 4.42 12.63 0.65
N ILE A 125 3.96 11.42 0.40
CA ILE A 125 2.85 11.15 -0.52
C ILE A 125 1.52 11.36 0.22
N ILE A 126 0.64 12.18 -0.37
CA ILE A 126 -0.70 12.42 0.18
C ILE A 126 -1.64 11.24 -0.12
N THR A 127 -2.54 10.93 0.80
CA THR A 127 -3.67 10.03 0.56
C THR A 127 -4.95 10.85 0.44
N TYR A 128 -5.67 10.72 -0.67
CA TYR A 128 -6.96 11.36 -0.84
C TYR A 128 -8.05 10.60 -0.09
N GLY A 129 -8.59 11.21 0.96
CA GLY A 129 -9.78 10.71 1.65
C GLY A 129 -11.01 10.87 0.75
N THR A 130 -11.59 9.76 0.31
CA THR A 130 -12.88 9.76 -0.40
C THR A 130 -14.03 9.56 0.57
N ILE A 131 -15.17 10.20 0.29
CA ILE A 131 -16.38 10.06 1.10
C ILE A 131 -16.95 8.65 0.86
N LYS A 132 -16.87 7.78 1.87
CA LYS A 132 -17.40 6.41 1.83
C LYS A 132 -18.94 6.42 1.88
N ALA A 133 -19.57 5.35 1.39
CA ALA A 133 -21.03 5.25 1.23
C ALA A 133 -21.83 5.61 2.50
N LYS A 134 -21.44 5.09 3.67
CA LYS A 134 -22.11 5.41 4.94
C LYS A 134 -21.92 6.88 5.35
N ALA A 135 -20.72 7.42 5.16
CA ALA A 135 -20.44 8.83 5.43
C ALA A 135 -21.27 9.74 4.50
N ALA A 136 -21.35 9.40 3.21
CA ALA A 136 -22.14 10.12 2.22
C ALA A 136 -23.63 10.20 2.60
N ILE A 137 -24.21 9.10 3.11
CA ILE A 137 -25.61 9.08 3.57
C ILE A 137 -25.81 9.98 4.79
N LYS A 138 -24.91 9.91 5.77
CA LYS A 138 -24.98 10.76 6.98
C LYS A 138 -24.81 12.23 6.63
N ASP A 139 -23.88 12.55 5.73
CA ASP A 139 -23.66 13.91 5.24
C ASP A 139 -24.85 14.43 4.43
N ALA A 140 -25.42 13.61 3.53
CA ALA A 140 -26.64 13.97 2.79
C ALA A 140 -27.82 14.22 3.74
N ALA A 141 -28.01 13.37 4.75
CA ALA A 141 -29.07 13.56 5.75
C ALA A 141 -28.91 14.88 6.52
N ARG A 142 -27.68 15.21 6.91
CA ARG A 142 -27.34 16.48 7.58
C ARG A 142 -27.59 17.70 6.69
N VAL A 143 -27.13 17.68 5.44
CA VAL A 143 -27.33 18.77 4.48
C VAL A 143 -28.81 19.01 4.18
N LEU A 144 -29.61 17.94 4.17
CA LEU A 144 -31.06 18.02 3.95
C LEU A 144 -31.85 18.41 5.21
N GLY A 145 -31.19 18.70 6.33
CA GLY A 145 -31.83 19.12 7.58
C GLY A 145 -32.53 18.01 8.35
N TYR A 146 -32.22 16.73 8.07
CA TYR A 146 -32.80 15.62 8.82
C TYR A 146 -32.08 15.41 10.17
N PRO A 147 -32.80 14.90 11.20
CA PRO A 147 -32.17 14.52 12.46
C PRO A 147 -31.09 13.45 12.25
N PHE A 148 -30.01 13.52 13.03
CA PHE A 148 -28.89 12.57 12.99
C PHE A 148 -29.35 11.10 13.06
N ALA A 149 -30.38 10.82 13.88
CA ALA A 149 -30.97 9.49 14.04
C ALA A 149 -31.45 8.88 12.72
N MET A 150 -31.90 9.69 11.76
CA MET A 150 -32.34 9.22 10.45
C MET A 150 -31.16 8.68 9.63
N GLY A 151 -30.08 9.46 9.53
CA GLY A 151 -28.86 9.03 8.83
C GLY A 151 -28.26 7.77 9.46
N ASP A 152 -28.23 7.70 10.80
CA ASP A 152 -27.71 6.53 11.51
C ASP A 152 -28.56 5.27 11.25
N LYS A 153 -29.90 5.39 11.33
CA LYS A 153 -30.83 4.29 11.04
C LYS A 153 -30.64 3.73 9.62
N ILE A 154 -30.48 4.59 8.61
CA ILE A 154 -30.24 4.17 7.22
C ILE A 154 -28.90 3.44 7.11
N THR A 155 -27.82 3.97 7.69
CA THR A 155 -26.49 3.34 7.58
C THR A 155 -26.38 1.99 8.30
N LYS A 156 -27.16 1.77 9.37
CA LYS A 156 -27.25 0.48 10.08
C LYS A 156 -28.01 -0.59 9.29
N ALA A 157 -28.93 -0.18 8.42
CA ALA A 157 -29.64 -1.09 7.53
C ALA A 157 -28.80 -1.53 6.31
N MET A 158 -27.64 -0.91 6.07
CA MET A 158 -26.74 -1.31 5.00
C MET A 158 -26.03 -2.64 5.34
N PRO A 159 -25.72 -3.48 4.33
CA PRO A 159 -24.91 -4.67 4.51
C PRO A 159 -23.57 -4.37 5.23
N PRO A 160 -23.02 -5.33 5.99
CA PRO A 160 -21.70 -5.19 6.59
C PRO A 160 -20.63 -4.99 5.50
N ALA A 161 -19.58 -4.25 5.86
CA ALA A 161 -18.45 -4.04 4.98
C ALA A 161 -17.65 -5.35 4.82
N VAL A 162 -17.14 -5.60 3.61
CA VAL A 162 -16.22 -6.71 3.35
C VAL A 162 -14.84 -6.11 3.15
N MET A 163 -13.86 -6.54 3.95
CA MET A 163 -12.49 -5.99 3.93
C MET A 163 -12.45 -4.46 4.00
N GLY A 164 -13.29 -3.86 4.85
CA GLY A 164 -13.36 -2.40 5.04
C GLY A 164 -14.00 -1.62 3.88
N LYS A 165 -14.60 -2.31 2.90
CA LYS A 165 -15.32 -1.71 1.77
C LYS A 165 -16.83 -1.92 1.89
N ASP A 166 -17.56 -0.82 2.05
CA ASP A 166 -19.02 -0.80 1.98
C ASP A 166 -19.52 -1.20 0.57
N ILE A 167 -20.82 -1.46 0.46
CA ILE A 167 -21.48 -1.55 -0.85
C ILE A 167 -21.50 -0.16 -1.51
N PRO A 168 -21.20 -0.05 -2.81
CA PRO A 168 -21.39 1.21 -3.54
C PRO A 168 -22.86 1.65 -3.46
N LEU A 169 -23.12 2.95 -3.37
CA LEU A 169 -24.50 3.47 -3.22
C LEU A 169 -25.44 3.00 -4.35
N GLY A 170 -24.94 2.92 -5.59
CA GLY A 170 -25.72 2.38 -6.71
C GLY A 170 -26.08 0.90 -6.54
N GLY A 171 -25.18 0.11 -5.96
CA GLY A 171 -25.39 -1.33 -5.71
C GLY A 171 -26.42 -1.62 -4.62
N ILE A 172 -26.81 -0.63 -3.82
CA ILE A 172 -27.90 -0.77 -2.83
C ILE A 172 -29.26 -0.92 -3.54
N PHE A 173 -29.41 -0.36 -4.75
CA PHE A 173 -30.66 -0.35 -5.50
C PHE A 173 -30.70 -1.40 -6.61
N ASP A 174 -29.59 -2.08 -6.87
CA ASP A 174 -29.45 -3.08 -7.93
C ASP A 174 -29.65 -4.49 -7.37
N SER A 175 -30.78 -5.11 -7.71
CA SER A 175 -31.15 -6.47 -7.27
C SER A 175 -30.23 -7.56 -7.83
N SER A 176 -29.46 -7.26 -8.89
CA SER A 176 -28.46 -8.18 -9.45
C SER A 176 -27.10 -8.09 -8.75
N HIS A 177 -26.88 -7.07 -7.92
CA HIS A 177 -25.61 -6.89 -7.23
C HIS A 177 -25.41 -8.02 -6.18
N PRO A 178 -24.24 -8.68 -6.12
CA PRO A 178 -24.00 -9.82 -5.22
C PRO A 178 -24.24 -9.52 -3.73
N ARG A 179 -24.15 -8.24 -3.36
CA ARG A 179 -24.36 -7.75 -1.98
C ARG A 179 -25.68 -7.01 -1.78
N TYR A 180 -26.62 -7.14 -2.71
CA TYR A 180 -27.94 -6.53 -2.57
C TYR A 180 -28.61 -7.04 -1.28
N PRO A 181 -29.05 -6.16 -0.37
CA PRO A 181 -29.75 -6.58 0.82
C PRO A 181 -31.10 -7.20 0.41
N ARG A 182 -31.18 -8.54 0.41
CA ARG A 182 -32.47 -9.22 0.31
C ARG A 182 -33.29 -8.87 1.55
N PRO A 183 -34.59 -8.55 1.43
CA PRO A 183 -35.41 -8.20 2.57
C PRO A 183 -35.56 -9.41 3.51
N SER A 184 -34.74 -9.49 4.55
CA SER A 184 -35.03 -10.32 5.72
C SER A 184 -36.05 -9.57 6.57
N SER A 185 -37.34 -9.88 6.38
CA SER A 185 -38.53 -9.64 7.24
C SER A 185 -38.69 -8.37 8.11
N SER A 186 -37.84 -7.35 8.00
CA SER A 186 -37.91 -6.08 8.75
C SER A 186 -37.59 -4.84 7.90
N ALA A 187 -37.46 -4.99 6.58
CA ALA A 187 -37.19 -3.90 5.64
C ALA A 187 -38.47 -3.36 4.97
N SER A 188 -39.54 -3.14 5.73
CA SER A 188 -40.74 -2.43 5.23
C SER A 188 -40.57 -0.91 5.22
N SER A 189 -39.50 -0.36 5.80
CA SER A 189 -39.36 1.09 5.99
C SER A 189 -38.73 1.87 4.83
N THR A 190 -38.05 1.21 3.87
CA THR A 190 -37.40 1.93 2.76
C THR A 190 -38.33 2.15 1.58
N THR A 191 -39.38 1.32 1.45
CA THR A 191 -40.36 1.36 0.36
C THR A 191 -41.54 2.29 0.67
N ALA A 192 -41.76 2.67 1.93
CA ALA A 192 -42.98 3.35 2.37
C ALA A 192 -42.86 4.88 2.52
N THR A 193 -41.74 5.52 2.19
CA THR A 193 -41.65 7.00 2.33
C THR A 193 -40.93 7.65 1.13
N PRO A 194 -41.61 8.50 0.35
CA PRO A 194 -41.00 9.27 -0.76
C PRO A 194 -39.76 10.08 -0.34
N ARG A 195 -39.62 10.41 0.96
CA ARG A 195 -38.50 11.18 1.53
C ARG A 195 -37.18 10.41 1.59
N CYS A 196 -37.18 9.10 1.88
CA CYS A 196 -35.95 8.29 1.93
C CYS A 196 -35.28 8.14 0.56
N ARG A 197 -36.09 8.11 -0.51
CA ARG A 197 -35.59 8.03 -1.90
C ARG A 197 -34.82 9.29 -2.31
N ARG A 198 -35.20 10.47 -1.80
CA ARG A 198 -34.50 11.74 -2.07
C ARG A 198 -33.13 11.81 -1.39
N SER A 199 -33.00 11.31 -0.16
CA SER A 199 -31.70 11.30 0.55
C SER A 199 -30.71 10.26 0.02
N SER A 200 -31.19 9.25 -0.70
CA SER A 200 -30.35 8.19 -1.27
C SER A 200 -30.06 8.36 -2.77
N THR A 201 -30.64 9.39 -3.40
CA THR A 201 -30.29 9.78 -4.77
C THR A 201 -29.06 10.67 -4.68
N PRO A 202 -27.90 10.27 -5.23
CA PRO A 202 -26.73 11.15 -5.22
C PRO A 202 -27.06 12.44 -5.97
N PRO A 203 -26.66 13.63 -5.47
CA PRO A 203 -26.79 14.86 -6.24
C PRO A 203 -26.06 14.67 -7.58
N ARG A 204 -26.72 15.03 -8.69
CA ARG A 204 -26.16 15.02 -10.05
C ARG A 204 -24.86 15.85 -10.03
N GLY A 205 -23.73 15.18 -9.89
CA GLY A 205 -22.42 15.81 -9.66
C GLY A 205 -21.47 14.98 -8.79
N SER A 206 -21.97 14.06 -7.96
CA SER A 206 -21.15 13.19 -7.10
C SER A 206 -21.09 11.75 -7.63
N LYS A 207 -20.58 11.57 -8.87
CA LYS A 207 -20.04 10.25 -9.22
C LYS A 207 -18.81 10.05 -8.34
N ALA A 208 -18.79 8.99 -7.54
CA ALA A 208 -17.53 8.47 -7.02
C ALA A 208 -16.59 8.33 -8.22
N SER A 209 -15.45 9.01 -8.18
CA SER A 209 -14.44 8.98 -9.22
C SER A 209 -13.75 7.61 -9.25
N SER A 210 -14.47 6.60 -9.70
CA SER A 210 -13.91 5.35 -10.17
C SER A 210 -13.52 5.54 -11.63
N GLY A 211 -12.26 5.91 -11.85
CA GLY A 211 -11.70 6.10 -13.17
C GLY A 211 -10.18 6.18 -13.10
N SER A 212 -9.52 5.02 -13.22
CA SER A 212 -8.15 4.95 -13.71
C SER A 212 -8.15 5.53 -15.12
N GLY A 213 -7.54 6.68 -15.27
CA GLY A 213 -7.32 7.36 -16.54
C GLY A 213 -6.05 8.18 -16.39
N ALA A 214 -4.95 7.64 -16.88
CA ALA A 214 -3.68 8.36 -16.98
C ALA A 214 -3.93 9.63 -17.79
N CYS A 215 -3.84 10.79 -17.13
CA CYS A 215 -3.85 12.08 -17.79
C CYS A 215 -2.40 12.39 -18.17
N THR A 216 -1.94 11.87 -19.30
CA THR A 216 -0.74 12.36 -19.98
C THR A 216 -1.07 13.74 -20.53
N ARG A 217 -0.42 14.79 -20.01
CA ARG A 217 -0.38 16.09 -20.67
C ARG A 217 0.66 16.05 -21.80
N PRO A 218 0.33 16.45 -23.04
CA PRO A 218 1.32 16.67 -24.08
C PRO A 218 2.01 18.03 -23.88
N ALA A 219 3.32 18.02 -24.17
CA ALA A 219 4.29 19.11 -24.36
C ALA A 219 4.23 20.32 -23.40
#